data_AF-A0A410UF28-F1
#
_entry.id   AF-A0A410UF28-F1
#
_cell.length_a   1.000
_cell.length_b   1.000
_cell.length_c   1.000
_cell.angle_alpha   90.00
_cell.angle_beta   90.00
_cell.angle_gamma   90.00
#
_symmetry.space_group_name_H-M   'P 1'
#
loop_
_entity.id
_entity.type
_entity.pdbx_description
1 polymer ?
#
loop_
_entity_poly.entity_id
_entity_poly.type
_entity_poly.pdbx_seq_one_letter_code
_entity_poly.pdbx_strand_id
1 'polypeptide(L)'
;MDQVVPWKWHFGMKAHIGVDMQSGLVHTVTCTAANEADINEAGKLLHGKEEMAFADAGYTGVEKREDVKDRDVEWQVAAKRGTVTGLPEGKLKKATKWLEYLKAAIRSKVEHPFRIVKRQFG
;
A
#
# COMPACT_ATOMS: atom_id res chain seq x y z
N MET A 1 -21.87 17.72 -35.42
CA MET A 1 -21.68 16.36 -34.86
C MET A 1 -21.04 16.56 -33.51
N ASP A 2 -21.85 16.70 -32.47
CA ASP A 2 -21.35 16.90 -31.12
C ASP A 2 -20.78 15.58 -30.61
N GLN A 3 -19.49 15.58 -30.30
CA GLN A 3 -18.87 14.47 -29.59
C GLN A 3 -19.44 14.44 -28.18
N VAL A 4 -20.39 13.54 -27.94
CA VAL A 4 -20.83 13.17 -26.59
C VAL A 4 -19.63 12.50 -25.92
N VAL A 5 -18.88 13.25 -25.12
CA VAL A 5 -17.93 12.68 -24.16
C VAL A 5 -18.75 11.88 -23.14
N PRO A 6 -18.59 10.56 -23.05
CA PRO A 6 -19.35 9.77 -22.09
C PRO A 6 -18.87 10.15 -20.68
N TRP A 7 -19.75 10.76 -19.89
CA TRP A 7 -19.49 11.07 -18.49
C TRP A 7 -19.16 9.76 -17.75
N LYS A 8 -17.92 9.65 -17.25
CA LYS A 8 -17.49 8.51 -16.44
C LYS A 8 -17.74 8.85 -14.98
N TRP A 9 -18.85 8.35 -14.43
CA TRP A 9 -19.18 8.50 -13.02
C TRP A 9 -18.29 7.58 -12.19
N HIS A 10 -17.49 8.17 -11.29
CA HIS A 10 -16.67 7.44 -10.33
C HIS A 10 -17.37 7.50 -8.96
N PHE A 11 -18.01 6.41 -8.56
CA PHE A 11 -18.58 6.30 -7.23
C PHE A 11 -17.52 5.79 -6.24
N GLY A 12 -17.40 6.48 -5.11
CA GLY A 12 -16.57 6.07 -3.99
C GLY A 12 -15.30 6.91 -3.82
N MET A 13 -14.89 7.02 -2.56
CA MET A 13 -13.62 7.60 -2.12
C MET A 13 -12.82 6.52 -1.42
N LYS A 14 -11.51 6.55 -1.53
CA LYS A 14 -10.61 5.76 -0.69
C LYS A 14 -9.62 6.64 0.04
N ALA A 15 -9.33 6.23 1.28
CA ALA A 15 -8.31 6.84 2.10
C ALA A 15 -7.01 6.04 1.94
N HIS A 16 -5.89 6.75 1.87
CA HIS A 16 -4.54 6.23 1.91
C HIS A 16 -3.89 6.76 3.19
N ILE A 17 -3.29 5.89 3.98
CA ILE A 17 -2.83 6.23 5.33
C ILE A 17 -1.36 5.82 5.48
N GLY A 18 -0.52 6.78 5.85
CA GLY A 18 0.85 6.57 6.29
C GLY A 18 0.90 6.41 7.81
N VAL A 19 1.52 5.32 8.27
CA VAL A 19 1.66 4.99 9.69
C VAL A 19 3.12 4.71 10.00
N ASP A 20 3.60 5.31 11.09
CA ASP A 20 4.95 5.06 11.57
C ASP A 20 5.07 3.60 12.04
N MET A 21 6.06 2.89 11.48
CA MET A 21 6.21 1.46 11.72
C MET A 21 6.59 1.13 13.17
N GLN A 22 7.16 2.06 13.93
CA GLN A 22 7.59 1.84 15.31
C GLN A 22 6.45 2.11 16.31
N SER A 23 5.93 3.34 16.31
CA SER A 23 4.88 3.80 17.23
C SER A 23 3.47 3.37 16.83
N GLY A 24 3.21 3.14 15.54
CA GLY A 24 1.86 2.93 15.02
C GLY A 24 1.03 4.20 14.90
N LEU A 25 1.63 5.39 15.07
CA LEU A 25 0.94 6.66 14.89
C LEU A 25 0.72 6.97 13.41
N VAL A 26 -0.48 7.44 13.10
CA VAL A 26 -0.80 7.98 11.78
C VAL A 26 -0.09 9.32 11.63
N HIS A 27 0.72 9.46 10.57
CA HIS A 27 1.39 10.72 10.24
C HIS A 27 0.84 11.35 8.95
N THR A 28 0.24 10.56 8.06
CA THR A 28 -0.31 11.05 6.79
C THR A 28 -1.66 10.40 6.50
N VAL A 29 -2.61 11.19 6.01
CA VAL A 29 -3.86 10.70 5.41
C VAL A 29 -4.11 11.47 4.13
N THR A 30 -4.30 10.77 3.01
CA THR A 30 -4.79 11.36 1.75
C THR A 30 -6.05 10.64 1.32
N CYS A 31 -6.86 11.30 0.49
CA CYS A 31 -8.06 10.70 -0.08
C CYS A 31 -8.06 10.90 -1.59
N THR A 32 -8.46 9.87 -2.32
CA THR A 32 -8.64 9.93 -3.78
C THR A 32 -9.99 9.35 -4.17
N ALA A 33 -10.39 9.59 -5.41
CA ALA A 33 -11.47 8.82 -6.02
C ALA A 33 -11.09 7.32 -6.04
N ALA A 34 -12.10 6.44 -5.94
CA ALA A 34 -11.89 5.00 -5.81
C ALA A 34 -11.16 4.35 -7.01
N ASN A 35 -11.19 4.98 -8.18
CA ASN A 35 -10.54 4.52 -9.41
C ASN A 35 -9.04 4.83 -9.50
N GLU A 36 -8.51 5.72 -8.65
CA GLU A 36 -7.09 6.05 -8.68
C GLU A 36 -6.24 4.86 -8.23
N ALA A 37 -5.07 4.62 -8.82
CA ALA A 37 -4.21 3.51 -8.38
C ALA A 37 -3.52 3.85 -7.06
N ASP A 38 -3.43 2.90 -6.12
CA ASP A 38 -2.86 3.16 -4.79
C ASP A 38 -1.37 3.56 -4.87
N ILE A 39 -0.64 2.96 -5.81
CA ILE A 39 0.75 3.32 -6.12
C ILE A 39 0.93 4.80 -6.49
N ASN A 40 -0.15 5.48 -6.93
CA ASN A 40 -0.09 6.91 -7.26
C ASN A 40 0.08 7.83 -6.06
N GLU A 41 -0.27 7.34 -4.87
CA GLU A 41 -0.19 8.11 -3.62
C GLU A 41 1.08 7.81 -2.83
N ALA A 42 1.91 6.86 -3.28
CA ALA A 42 3.10 6.39 -2.55
C ALA A 42 4.01 7.52 -2.06
N GLY A 43 4.38 8.46 -2.94
CA GLY A 43 5.26 9.58 -2.57
C GLY A 43 4.60 10.60 -1.64
N LYS A 44 3.27 10.69 -1.61
CA LYS A 44 2.53 11.57 -0.70
C LYS A 44 2.39 10.96 0.69
N LEU A 45 2.38 9.62 0.79
CA LEU A 45 2.28 8.93 2.07
C LEU A 45 3.52 9.07 2.91
N LEU A 46 4.69 9.23 2.30
CA LEU A 46 5.97 9.44 2.99
C LEU A 46 6.08 10.87 3.53
N HIS A 47 6.57 11.02 4.76
CA HIS A 47 6.86 12.30 5.42
C HIS A 47 8.34 12.71 5.32
N GLY A 48 9.17 11.94 4.62
CA GLY A 48 10.55 12.28 4.25
C GLY A 48 11.61 11.92 5.29
N LYS A 49 11.28 11.10 6.30
CA LYS A 49 12.29 10.58 7.25
C LYS A 49 12.32 9.04 7.30
N GLU A 50 11.57 8.40 6.41
CA GLU A 50 11.51 6.96 6.29
C GLU A 50 12.82 6.44 5.70
N GLU A 51 13.44 5.47 6.37
CA GLU A 51 14.52 4.65 5.80
C GLU A 51 13.94 3.41 5.10
N MET A 52 12.76 2.95 5.54
CA MET A 52 12.10 1.75 5.05
C MET A 52 10.58 1.96 5.01
N ALA A 53 9.93 1.44 3.97
CA ALA A 53 8.47 1.51 3.79
C ALA A 53 7.88 0.13 3.49
N PHE A 54 6.81 -0.24 4.19
CA PHE A 54 6.11 -1.51 4.01
C PHE A 54 4.76 -1.30 3.30
N ALA A 55 4.57 -1.92 2.14
CA ALA A 55 3.40 -1.70 1.30
C ALA A 55 2.74 -3.01 0.84
N ASP A 56 1.48 -2.96 0.40
CA ASP A 56 0.79 -4.16 -0.10
C ASP A 56 1.21 -4.47 -1.54
N ALA A 57 0.77 -5.61 -2.06
CA ALA A 57 1.12 -6.06 -3.41
C ALA A 57 0.65 -5.12 -4.54
N GLY A 58 -0.31 -4.23 -4.28
CA GLY A 58 -0.75 -3.15 -5.19
C GLY A 58 0.32 -2.08 -5.43
N TYR A 59 1.32 -1.98 -4.54
CA TYR A 59 2.50 -1.12 -4.68
C TYR A 59 3.69 -1.82 -5.37
N THR A 60 3.46 -2.94 -6.06
CA THR A 60 4.52 -3.61 -6.83
C THR A 60 5.13 -2.64 -7.85
N GLY A 61 6.45 -2.42 -7.80
CA GLY A 61 7.16 -1.52 -8.71
C GLY A 61 7.20 -0.06 -8.25
N VAL A 62 6.77 0.23 -7.01
CA VAL A 62 6.75 1.58 -6.44
C VAL A 62 8.13 2.23 -6.47
N GLU A 63 9.20 1.46 -6.30
CA GLU A 63 10.58 1.95 -6.29
C GLU A 63 11.01 2.61 -7.62
N LYS A 64 10.28 2.35 -8.71
CA LYS A 64 10.58 2.88 -10.05
C LYS A 64 9.79 4.16 -10.38
N ARG A 65 8.87 4.57 -9.52
CA ARG A 65 8.01 5.72 -9.76
C ARG A 65 8.78 7.03 -9.65
N GLU A 66 8.42 8.00 -10.48
CA GLU A 66 9.13 9.28 -10.53
C GLU A 66 9.08 10.09 -9.24
N ASP A 67 8.00 9.97 -8.45
CA ASP A 67 7.81 10.72 -7.20
C ASP A 67 8.56 10.13 -5.99
N VAL A 68 9.12 8.91 -6.12
CA VAL A 68 9.86 8.23 -5.05
C VAL A 68 11.21 7.64 -5.47
N LYS A 69 11.51 7.50 -6.76
CA LYS A 69 12.76 6.88 -7.27
C LYS A 69 14.04 7.54 -6.74
N ASP A 70 13.99 8.85 -6.49
CA ASP A 70 15.13 9.63 -6.02
C ASP A 70 15.18 9.73 -4.48
N ARG A 71 14.27 9.05 -3.77
CA ARG A 71 14.24 8.99 -2.30
C ARG A 71 15.01 7.77 -1.82
N ASP A 72 15.78 7.98 -0.76
CA ASP A 72 16.52 6.91 -0.09
C ASP A 72 15.60 6.12 0.86
N VAL A 73 14.72 5.29 0.28
CA VAL A 73 13.73 4.49 1.01
C VAL A 73 13.78 3.04 0.54
N GLU A 74 13.99 2.11 1.47
CA GLU A 74 13.92 0.68 1.19
C GLU A 74 12.45 0.20 1.16
N TRP A 75 11.99 -0.26 0.00
CA TRP A 75 10.62 -0.73 -0.17
C TRP A 75 10.45 -2.22 0.12
N GLN A 76 9.68 -2.53 1.15
CA GLN A 76 9.27 -3.88 1.55
C GLN A 76 7.84 -4.15 1.08
N VAL A 77 7.67 -4.39 -0.22
CA VAL A 77 6.38 -4.70 -0.84
C VAL A 77 5.99 -6.16 -0.59
N ALA A 78 4.72 -6.39 -0.24
CA ALA A 78 4.17 -7.72 -0.06
C ALA A 78 4.16 -8.50 -1.39
N ALA A 79 4.61 -9.76 -1.36
CA ALA A 79 4.58 -10.63 -2.51
C ALA A 79 3.12 -10.98 -2.88
N LYS A 80 2.85 -11.07 -4.18
CA LYS A 80 1.54 -11.57 -4.66
C LYS A 80 1.35 -13.01 -4.18
N ARG A 81 0.14 -13.33 -3.69
CA ARG A 81 -0.21 -14.66 -3.19
C ARG A 81 0.15 -15.77 -4.19
N GLY A 82 -0.14 -15.55 -5.48
CA GLY A 82 0.18 -16.48 -6.57
C GLY A 82 1.66 -16.82 -6.65
N THR A 83 2.55 -15.84 -6.48
CA THR A 83 4.00 -16.02 -6.46
C THR A 83 4.43 -16.92 -5.30
N VAL A 84 3.90 -16.69 -4.09
CA VAL A 84 4.24 -17.50 -2.91
C VAL A 84 3.68 -18.92 -3.03
N THR A 85 2.46 -19.09 -3.54
CA THR A 85 1.84 -20.41 -3.72
C THR A 85 2.52 -21.22 -4.82
N GLY A 86 3.03 -20.56 -5.86
CA GLY A 86 3.74 -21.17 -6.98
C GLY A 86 5.15 -21.67 -6.66
N LEU A 87 5.71 -21.30 -5.49
CA LEU A 87 6.99 -21.85 -5.06
C LEU A 87 6.91 -23.37 -4.81
N PRO A 88 7.94 -24.14 -5.18
CA PRO A 88 8.06 -25.54 -4.81
C PRO A 88 7.99 -25.74 -3.30
N GLU A 89 7.41 -26.85 -2.84
CA GLU A 89 7.42 -27.19 -1.43
C GLU A 89 8.84 -27.38 -0.91
N GLY A 90 9.12 -26.87 0.30
CA GLY A 90 10.46 -26.96 0.89
C GLY A 90 10.81 -25.78 1.79
N LYS A 91 12.10 -25.71 2.16
CA LYS A 91 12.63 -24.68 3.07
C LYS A 91 12.43 -23.26 2.54
N LEU A 92 12.62 -23.05 1.23
CA LEU A 92 12.45 -21.74 0.59
C LEU A 92 11.01 -21.22 0.73
N LYS A 93 10.01 -22.02 0.35
CA LYS A 93 8.59 -21.62 0.48
C LYS A 93 8.20 -21.32 1.93
N LYS A 94 8.71 -22.08 2.89
CA LYS A 94 8.48 -21.82 4.33
C LYS A 94 9.11 -20.49 4.76
N ALA A 95 10.35 -20.23 4.35
CA ALA A 95 11.03 -18.96 4.64
C ALA A 95 10.31 -17.77 4.00
N THR A 96 9.89 -17.87 2.73
CA THR A 96 9.11 -16.82 2.07
C THR A 96 7.79 -16.57 2.79
N LYS A 97 7.04 -17.61 3.18
CA LYS A 97 5.80 -17.44 3.96
C LYS A 97 6.05 -16.72 5.27
N TRP A 98 7.16 -17.02 5.95
CA TRP A 98 7.52 -16.36 7.20
C TRP A 98 7.87 -14.88 6.98
N LEU A 99 8.65 -14.55 5.95
CA LEU A 99 8.95 -13.16 5.60
C LEU A 99 7.69 -12.36 5.27
N GLU A 100 6.79 -12.92 4.46
CA GLU A 100 5.52 -12.27 4.12
C GLU A 100 4.58 -12.13 5.33
N TYR A 101 4.63 -13.07 6.27
CA TYR A 101 3.94 -12.95 7.56
C TYR A 101 4.50 -11.78 8.39
N LEU A 102 5.82 -11.63 8.49
CA LEU A 102 6.45 -10.51 9.20
C LEU A 102 6.11 -9.16 8.57
N LYS A 103 6.17 -9.05 7.23
CA LYS A 103 5.72 -7.84 6.52
C LYS A 103 4.25 -7.52 6.82
N ALA A 104 3.38 -8.53 6.80
CA ALA A 104 1.96 -8.36 7.11
C ALA A 104 1.72 -7.93 8.57
N ALA A 105 2.51 -8.46 9.52
CA ALA A 105 2.43 -8.08 10.93
C ALA A 105 2.79 -6.59 11.12
N ILE A 106 3.85 -6.11 10.46
CA ILE A 106 4.22 -4.69 10.49
C ILE A 106 3.11 -3.83 9.86
N ARG A 107 2.66 -4.21 8.66
CA ARG A 107 1.58 -3.52 7.94
C ARG A 107 0.27 -3.46 8.72
N SER A 108 -0.01 -4.42 9.59
CA SER A 108 -1.26 -4.47 10.36
C SER A 108 -1.49 -3.23 11.24
N LYS A 109 -0.45 -2.44 11.52
CA LYS A 109 -0.58 -1.15 12.21
C LYS A 109 -1.49 -0.17 11.46
N VAL A 110 -1.47 -0.17 10.12
CA VAL A 110 -2.37 0.67 9.31
C VAL A 110 -3.84 0.25 9.42
N GLU A 111 -4.11 -1.00 9.81
CA GLU A 111 -5.49 -1.49 9.95
C GLU A 111 -6.18 -0.91 11.19
N HIS A 112 -5.44 -0.38 12.17
CA HIS A 112 -6.02 0.21 13.37
C HIS A 112 -6.90 1.44 13.05
N PRO A 113 -6.43 2.48 12.33
CA PRO A 113 -7.28 3.59 11.92
C PRO A 113 -8.41 3.14 10.98
N PHE A 114 -8.15 2.22 10.04
CA PHE A 114 -9.23 1.68 9.19
C PHE A 114 -10.33 1.00 10.00
N ARG A 115 -9.98 0.23 11.04
CA ARG A 115 -10.96 -0.39 11.94
C ARG A 115 -11.84 0.64 12.63
N ILE A 116 -11.28 1.79 13.04
CA ILE A 116 -12.07 2.87 13.67
C ILE A 116 -13.05 3.42 12.66
N VAL A 117 -12.57 3.87 11.49
CA VAL A 117 -13.41 4.45 10.43
C VAL A 117 -14.50 3.47 10.00
N LYS A 118 -14.14 2.21 9.73
CA LYS A 118 -15.09 1.18 9.29
C LYS A 118 -16.14 0.84 10.34
N ARG A 119 -15.81 0.91 11.63
CA ARG A 119 -16.81 0.68 12.69
C ARG A 119 -17.76 1.84 12.89
N GLN A 120 -17.31 3.06 12.60
CA GLN A 120 -18.10 4.26 12.81
C GLN A 120 -19.02 4.58 11.62
N PHE A 121 -18.59 4.24 10.40
CA PHE A 121 -19.25 4.63 9.15
C PHE A 121 -19.60 3.46 8.22
N GLY A 122 -19.25 2.22 8.60
CA GLY A 122 -19.45 1.01 7.78
C GLY A 122 -20.35 -0.02 8.45
#